data_AF-E1TC35-F1
#
_entry.id   AF-E1TC35-F1
#
_cell.length_a   1.000
_cell.length_b   1.000
_cell.length_c   1.000
_cell.angle_alpha   90.00
_cell.angle_beta   90.00
_cell.angle_gamma   90.00
#
_symmetry.space_group_name_H-M   'P 1'
#
loop_
_entity.id
_entity.type
_entity.pdbx_description
1 polymer ?
#
loop_
_entity_poly.entity_id
_entity_poly.type
_entity_poly.pdbx_seq_one_letter_code
_entity_poly.pdbx_strand_id
1 'polypeptide(L)' 'MTPEKVLSMFERQYLEGKAPVDLEETCTNFAAWLASAWEQLDVAHRTQLLTVGAALWREGYDVSAGSATKDLW' A
#
# COMPACT_ATOMS: atom_id res chain seq x y z
N MET A 1 19.34 11.00 2.84
CA MET A 1 18.49 10.17 1.97
C MET A 1 17.74 11.12 1.04
N THR A 2 17.61 10.86 -0.27
CA THR A 2 16.86 11.72 -1.22
C THR A 2 15.63 10.99 -1.77
N PRO A 3 14.59 11.70 -2.24
CA PRO A 3 13.42 11.07 -2.85
C PRO A 3 13.77 10.15 -4.02
N GLU A 4 14.68 10.55 -4.90
CA GLU A 4 15.11 9.77 -6.07
C GLU A 4 15.78 8.46 -5.64
N LYS A 5 16.59 8.52 -4.59
CA LYS A 5 17.22 7.32 -4.03
C LYS A 5 16.19 6.37 -3.44
N VAL A 6 15.17 6.89 -2.73
CA VAL A 6 14.07 6.05 -2.20
C VAL A 6 13.27 5.41 -3.32
N LEU A 7 12.95 6.15 -4.39
CA LEU A 7 12.26 5.61 -5.56
C LEU A 7 13.07 4.50 -6.24
N SER A 8 14.38 4.68 -6.41
CA SER A 8 15.25 3.62 -6.96
C SER A 8 15.27 2.35 -6.11
N MET A 9 15.07 2.48 -4.79
CA MET A 9 14.94 1.32 -3.90
C MET A 9 13.61 0.62 -4.09
N PHE A 10 12.49 1.34 -4.30
CA PHE A 10 11.20 0.74 -4.62
C PHE A 10 11.27 -0.05 -5.93
N GLU A 11 11.81 0.56 -6.98
CA GLU A 11 12.00 -0.09 -8.28
C GLU A 11 12.84 -1.36 -8.16
N ARG A 12 13.94 -1.30 -7.39
CA ARG A 12 14.78 -2.47 -7.15
C ARG A 12 14.05 -3.59 -6.41
N GLN A 13 13.27 -3.29 -5.36
CA GLN A 13 12.49 -4.31 -4.65
C GLN A 13 11.45 -4.97 -5.57
N TYR A 14 10.83 -4.18 -6.45
CA TYR A 14 9.90 -4.66 -7.47
C TYR A 14 10.60 -5.59 -8.48
N LEU A 15 11.71 -5.16 -9.08
CA LEU A 15 12.48 -5.95 -10.05
C LEU A 15 13.09 -7.22 -9.45
N GLU A 16 13.45 -7.20 -8.16
CA GLU A 16 13.96 -8.36 -7.43
C GLU A 16 12.85 -9.33 -6.98
N GLY A 17 11.57 -9.03 -7.24
CA GLY A 17 10.43 -9.88 -6.85
C GLY A 17 10.19 -9.94 -5.34
N LYS A 18 10.69 -8.95 -4.58
CA LYS A 18 10.56 -8.86 -3.13
C LYS A 18 9.32 -8.11 -2.68
N ALA A 19 8.69 -7.37 -3.59
CA ALA A 19 7.38 -6.78 -3.35
C ALA A 19 6.31 -7.89 -3.41
N PRO A 20 5.49 -8.08 -2.36
CA PRO A 20 4.38 -9.01 -2.41
C PRO A 20 3.44 -8.65 -3.57
N VAL A 21 3.00 -9.67 -4.32
CA VAL A 21 2.06 -9.48 -5.44
C VAL A 21 0.62 -9.31 -4.92
N ASP A 22 0.34 -9.87 -3.75
CA ASP A 22 -0.98 -9.77 -3.12
C ASP A 22 -1.16 -8.39 -2.46
N LEU A 23 -2.01 -7.58 -3.09
CA LEU A 23 -2.35 -6.24 -2.63
C LEU A 23 -3.20 -6.26 -1.35
N GLU A 24 -4.04 -7.27 -1.14
CA GLU A 24 -4.85 -7.39 0.07
C GLU A 24 -3.97 -7.73 1.28
N GLU A 25 -3.07 -8.70 1.12
CA GLU A 25 -2.08 -9.04 2.14
C GLU A 25 -1.16 -7.83 2.45
N THR A 26 -0.69 -7.13 1.40
CA THR A 26 0.15 -5.94 1.54
C THR A 26 -0.57 -4.84 2.32
N CYS A 27 -1.84 -4.56 2.00
CA CYS A 27 -2.64 -3.55 2.70
C CYS A 27 -2.89 -3.95 4.16
N THR A 28 -3.18 -5.22 4.41
CA THR A 28 -3.42 -5.75 5.77
C THR A 28 -2.18 -5.61 6.63
N ASN A 29 -1.01 -6.02 6.11
CA ASN A 29 0.27 -5.90 6.80
C ASN A 29 0.65 -4.43 7.06
N PHE A 30 0.43 -3.55 6.08
CA PHE A 30 0.66 -2.11 6.24
C PHE A 30 -0.26 -1.50 7.31
N ALA A 31 -1.54 -1.83 7.31
CA ALA A 31 -2.50 -1.35 8.30
C ALA A 31 -2.16 -1.84 9.71
N ALA A 32 -1.76 -3.11 9.87
CA ALA A 32 -1.33 -3.66 11.15
C ALA A 32 -0.09 -2.93 11.70
N TRP A 33 0.91 -2.70 10.84
CA TRP A 33 2.08 -1.90 11.21
C TRP A 33 1.70 -0.47 11.60
N LEU A 34 0.89 0.21 10.78
CA LEU A 34 0.48 1.60 11.01
C LEU A 34 -0.30 1.73 12.34
N ALA A 35 -1.18 0.79 12.64
CA ALA A 35 -1.89 0.74 13.93
C ALA A 35 -0.92 0.59 15.10
N SER A 36 0.11 -0.27 14.98
CA SER A 36 1.11 -0.46 16.04
C SER A 36 2.00 0.78 16.28
N ALA A 37 2.23 1.58 15.25
CA ALA A 37 3.05 2.78 15.30
C ALA A 37 2.24 4.07 15.59
N TRP A 38 0.91 3.98 15.61
CA TRP A 38 0.00 5.13 15.52
C TRP A 38 0.31 6.26 16.50
N GLU A 39 0.47 5.91 17.78
CA GLU A 39 0.72 6.88 18.85
C GLU A 39 2.08 7.59 18.75
N GLN A 40 3.02 7.04 17.98
CA GLN A 40 4.36 7.62 17.80
C GLN A 40 4.43 8.59 16.61
N LEU A 41 3.40 8.62 15.77
CA LEU A 41 3.35 9.45 14.57
C LEU A 41 2.67 10.78 14.87
N ASP A 42 3.19 11.88 14.34
CA ASP A 42 2.48 13.15 14.34
C ASP A 42 1.33 13.16 13.32
N VAL A 43 0.52 14.22 13.35
CA VAL A 43 -0.66 14.36 12.48
C VAL A 43 -0.28 14.36 11.01
N ALA A 44 0.81 15.03 10.62
CA ALA A 44 1.21 15.12 9.21
C ALA A 44 1.63 13.75 8.66
N HIS A 45 2.43 13.01 9.43
CA HIS A 45 2.82 11.64 9.10
C HIS A 45 1.63 10.68 9.04
N ARG A 46 0.69 10.78 9.99
CA ARG A 46 -0.55 9.98 9.97
C ARG A 46 -1.35 10.24 8.70
N THR A 47 -1.56 11.50 8.32
CA THR A 47 -2.28 11.86 7.09
C THR A 47 -1.58 11.34 5.84
N GLN A 48 -0.25 11.46 5.77
CA GLN A 48 0.53 10.96 4.64
C GLN A 48 0.42 9.43 4.52
N LEU A 49 0.60 8.70 5.62
CA LEU A 49 0.55 7.24 5.62
C LEU A 49 -0.86 6.70 5.33
N LEU A 50 -1.91 7.35 5.84
CA LEU A 50 -3.29 7.06 5.45
C LEU A 50 -3.54 7.27 3.96
N THR A 51 -2.99 8.35 3.38
CA THR A 51 -3.12 8.62 1.94
C THR A 51 -2.44 7.54 1.11
N VAL A 52 -1.26 7.07 1.52
CA VAL A 52 -0.55 5.95 0.88
C VAL A 52 -1.38 4.66 0.96
N GLY A 53 -1.88 4.32 2.16
CA GLY A 53 -2.73 3.14 2.36
C GLY A 53 -4.00 3.18 1.51
N ALA A 54 -4.65 4.33 1.41
CA ALA A 54 -5.84 4.52 0.57
C ALA A 54 -5.53 4.35 -0.93
N ALA A 55 -4.37 4.84 -1.39
CA ALA A 55 -3.94 4.65 -2.77
C ALA A 55 -3.69 3.16 -3.06
N LEU A 56 -2.97 2.45 -2.18
CA LEU A 56 -2.72 1.01 -2.32
C LEU A 56 -4.03 0.21 -2.33
N TRP A 57 -4.95 0.52 -1.40
CA TRP A 57 -6.25 -0.15 -1.33
C TRP A 57 -7.08 0.07 -2.58
N ARG A 58 -7.06 1.27 -3.17
CA ARG A 58 -7.77 1.55 -4.43
C ARG A 58 -7.27 0.66 -5.57
N GLU A 59 -5.95 0.52 -5.72
CA GLU A 59 -5.39 -0.33 -6.78
C GLU A 59 -5.79 -1.80 -6.60
N GLY A 60 -5.88 -2.30 -5.36
CA GLY A 60 -6.40 -3.65 -5.07
C GLY A 60 -7.92 -3.78 -5.21
N TYR A 61 -8.66 -2.72 -4.87
CA TYR A 61 -10.11 -2.65 -4.98
C TYR A 61 -10.59 -2.63 -6.44
N ASP A 62 -9.86 -1.97 -7.34
CA ASP A 62 -10.19 -1.95 -8.77
C ASP A 62 -10.07 -3.36 -9.39
N VAL A 63 -9.11 -4.16 -8.92
CA VAL A 63 -8.95 -5.57 -9.31
C VAL A 63 -10.08 -6.45 -8.77
N SER A 64 -10.51 -6.25 -7.52
CA SER A 64 -11.61 -7.04 -6.92
C SER A 64 -13.00 -6.61 -7.41
N ALA A 65 -13.21 -5.32 -7.71
CA ALA A 65 -14.43 -4.80 -8.34
C ALA A 65 -14.58 -5.25 -9.81
N GLY A 66 -13.48 -5.46 -10.52
CA GLY A 66 -13.46 -6.11 -11.84
C GLY A 66 -13.85 -7.59 -11.80
N SER A 67 -13.67 -8.28 -10.67
CA SER A 67 -14.18 -9.64 -10.45
C SER A 67 -15.65 -9.64 -10.01
N ALA A 68 -16.09 -8.64 -9.23
CA ALA A 68 -17.45 -8.58 -8.69
C ALA A 68 -18.51 -8.19 -9.75
N THR A 69 -18.12 -7.54 -10.84
CA THR A 69 -19.05 -7.15 -11.92
C THR A 69 -19.33 -8.26 -12.93
N LYS A 70 -18.62 -9.39 -12.87
CA LYS A 70 -18.86 -10.55 -13.74
C LYS A 70 -19.97 -11.48 -13.26
N ASP A 71 -20.38 -11.37 -11.99
CA ASP A 71 -21.45 -12.17 -11.37
C ASP A 71 -22.71 -11.34 -11.03
N LEU A 72 -22.86 -10.16 -11.63
CA LEU A 72 -24.02 -9.29 -11.38
C LEU A 72 -24.86 -8.98 -12.63
N TRP A 73 -24.82 -9.85 -13.66
CA TRP A 73 -25.78 -9.89 -14.76
C TRP A 73 -26.15 -11.32 -15.13
#